data_AF-A0A7X7WN97-F1
#
_entry.id   AF-A0A7X7WN97-F1
#
_cell.length_a   1.000
_cell.length_b   1.000
_cell.length_c   1.000
_cell.angle_alpha   90.00
_cell.angle_beta   90.00
_cell.angle_gamma   90.00
#
_symmetry.space_group_name_H-M   'P 1'
#
loop_
_entity.id
_entity.type
_entity.pdbx_description
1 polymer ?
#
loop_
_entity_poly.entity_id
_entity_poly.type
_entity_poly.pdbx_seq_one_letter_code
_entity_poly.pdbx_strand_id
1 'polypeptide(L)' 'VISIYDYTGNKVLSKTINAASGNNGKETINISFLKKGLYLIKIDGYPVCKKFIVQ' A
#
# COMPACT_ATOMS: atom_id res chain seq x y z
N VAL A 1 -9.11 3.35 -0.46
CA VAL A 1 -7.80 3.70 -1.05
C VAL A 1 -6.73 2.84 -0.37
N ILE A 2 -5.67 2.43 -1.06
CA ILE A 2 -4.51 1.81 -0.42
C ILE A 2 -3.39 2.83 -0.35
N SER A 3 -2.86 3.07 0.84
CA SER A 3 -1.74 3.98 1.11
C SER A 3 -0.53 3.20 1.63
N ILE A 4 0.68 3.53 1.16
CA ILE A 4 1.94 3.02 1.72
C ILE A 4 2.69 4.18 2.37
N TYR A 5 3.23 3.92 3.55
CA TYR A 5 4.02 4.86 4.34
C TYR A 5 5.42 4.30 4.61
N ASP A 6 6.42 5.17 4.64
CA ASP A 6 7.76 4.81 5.09
C ASP A 6 7.88 4.75 6.63
N TYR A 7 9.05 4.39 7.13
CA TYR A 7 9.33 4.28 8.56
C TYR A 7 9.24 5.61 9.33
N THR A 8 9.32 6.76 8.64
CA THR A 8 9.16 8.09 9.24
C THR A 8 7.71 8.55 9.28
N GLY A 9 6.79 7.79 8.67
CA GLY A 9 5.38 8.10 8.59
C GLY A 9 4.99 8.93 7.37
N ASN A 10 5.91 9.17 6.42
CA ASN A 10 5.58 9.86 5.18
C ASN A 10 4.83 8.93 4.22
N LYS A 11 3.78 9.45 3.58
CA LYS A 11 3.05 8.71 2.55
C LYS A 11 3.87 8.70 1.26
N VAL A 12 4.24 7.51 0.78
CA VAL A 12 5.08 7.32 -0.42
C VAL A 12 4.30 6.77 -1.62
N LEU A 13 3.12 6.18 -1.40
CA LEU A 13 2.22 5.75 -2.46
C LEU A 13 0.76 5.85 -2.01
N SER A 14 -0.11 6.21 -2.94
CA SER A 14 -1.56 6.18 -2.79
C SER A 14 -2.18 5.59 -4.07
N LYS A 15 -2.97 4.54 -3.95
CA LYS A 15 -3.68 3.90 -5.08
C LYS A 15 -5.16 3.83 -4.75
N THR A 16 -5.99 4.48 -5.57
CA THR A 16 -7.44 4.30 -5.51
C THR A 16 -7.79 2.96 -6.14
N ILE A 17 -8.50 2.11 -5.39
CA ILE A 17 -9.05 0.87 -5.93
C ILE A 17 -10.40 1.20 -6.54
N ASN A 18 -10.53 1.02 -7.86
CA ASN A 18 -11.82 1.10 -8.53
C ASN A 18 -12.49 -0.27 -8.47
N ALA A 19 -13.58 -0.40 -7.72
CA ALA A 19 -14.33 -1.65 -7.57
C ALA A 19 -14.90 -2.19 -8.91
N ALA A 20 -15.02 -1.34 -9.93
CA ALA A 20 -15.47 -1.70 -11.26
C ALA A 20 -14.44 -2.50 -12.09
N SER A 21 -13.21 -2.71 -11.59
CA SER A 21 -12.12 -3.34 -12.36
C SER A 21 -12.26 -4.87 -12.53
N GLY A 22 -13.28 -5.50 -11.96
CA GLY A 22 -13.49 -6.95 -12.10
C GLY A 22 -12.47 -7.83 -11.35
N ASN A 23 -11.57 -7.24 -10.55
CA ASN A 23 -10.46 -7.98 -9.92
C ASN A 23 -10.83 -8.80 -8.66
N ASN A 24 -12.12 -9.12 -8.43
CA ASN A 24 -12.59 -9.94 -7.29
C ASN A 24 -11.99 -9.52 -5.92
N GLY A 25 -11.86 -8.21 -5.69
CA GLY A 25 -11.32 -7.68 -4.43
C GLY A 25 -9.81 -7.89 -4.22
N LYS A 26 -9.07 -8.34 -5.23
CA LYS A 26 -7.60 -8.46 -5.22
C LYS A 26 -6.99 -7.30 -5.99
N GLU A 27 -5.94 -6.70 -5.45
CA GLU A 27 -5.19 -5.64 -6.12
C GLU A 27 -3.69 -5.86 -5.96
N THR A 28 -2.96 -5.74 -7.07
CA THR A 28 -1.50 -5.78 -7.08
C THR A 28 -0.96 -4.37 -7.10
N ILE A 29 0.05 -4.11 -6.26
CA ILE A 29 0.74 -2.83 -6.16
C ILE A 29 2.20 -3.07 -6.53
N ASN A 30 2.67 -2.37 -7.56
CA ASN A 30 4.09 -2.37 -7.90
C ASN A 30 4.85 -1.53 -6.87
N ILE A 31 5.90 -2.11 -6.27
CA ILE A 31 6.75 -1.48 -5.26
C ILE A 31 8.24 -1.42 -5.68
N SER A 32 8.56 -1.69 -6.95
CA SER A 32 9.96 -1.79 -7.42
C SER A 32 10.77 -0.50 -7.27
N PHE A 33 10.10 0.64 -7.14
CA PHE A 33 10.72 1.95 -6.94
C PHE A 33 11.01 2.28 -5.47
N LEU A 34 10.53 1.46 -4.53
CA LEU A 34 10.79 1.66 -3.11
C LEU A 34 12.25 1.29 -2.79
N LYS A 35 12.89 2.12 -1.97
CA LYS A 35 14.23 1.83 -1.44
C LYS A 35 14.13 0.69 -0.41
N LYS A 36 15.26 0.04 -0.13
CA LYS A 36 15.34 -0.95 0.95
C LYS A 36 14.93 -0.30 2.28
N GLY A 37 14.07 -0.96 3.05
CA GLY A 37 13.58 -0.38 4.31
C GLY A 37 12.26 -0.97 4.80
N LEU A 38 11.79 -0.42 5.92
CA LEU A 38 10.53 -0.77 6.57
C LEU A 38 9.39 0.13 6.08
N TYR A 39 8.26 -0.48 5.75
CA TYR A 39 7.07 0.20 5.25
C TYR A 39 5.80 -0.29 5.94
N LEU A 40 4.76 0.53 5.88
CA LEU A 40 3.42 0.25 6.38
C LEU A 40 2.40 0.43 5.25
N ILE A 41 1.65 -0.62 4.93
CA ILE A 41 0.49 -0.55 4.05
C ILE A 41 -0.79 -0.36 4.88
N LYS A 42 -1.68 0.54 4.45
CA LYS A 42 -2.99 0.81 5.05
C LYS A 42 -4.08 0.79 3.98
N ILE A 43 -5.25 0.28 4.33
CA ILE A 43 -6.46 0.40 3.51
C ILE A 43 -7.34 1.47 4.16
N ASP A 44 -7.38 2.67 3.55
CA ASP A 44 -8.14 3.80 4.08
C ASP A 44 -9.64 3.46 4.16
N GLY A 45 -10.26 3.76 5.30
CA GLY A 45 -11.64 3.39 5.62
C GLY A 45 -11.80 2.03 6.30
N TYR A 46 -10.72 1.26 6.46
CA TYR A 46 -10.74 -0.04 7.13
C TYR A 46 -9.66 -0.08 8.23
N PRO A 47 -9.91 -0.75 9.38
CA PRO A 47 -8.94 -0.87 10.47
C PRO A 47 -7.85 -1.91 10.16
N VAL A 48 -7.38 -1.97 8.91
CA VAL A 48 -6.41 -2.96 8.44
C VAL A 48 -5.13 -2.26 8.04
N CYS A 49 -4.02 -2.67 8.67
CA CYS A 49 -2.69 -2.25 8.28
C CYS A 49 -1.70 -3.42 8.43
N LYS A 50 -0.63 -3.40 7.63
CA LYS A 50 0.41 -4.42 7.68
C LYS A 50 1.78 -3.80 7.46
N LYS A 51 2.78 -4.25 8.22
CA LYS A 51 4.18 -3.85 8.03
C LYS A 51 4.87 -4.84 7.09
N PHE A 52 5.79 -4.34 6.27
CA PHE A 52 6.61 -5.16 5.38
C PHE A 52 7.99 -4.55 5.17
N ILE A 53 8.95 -5.38 4.78
CA ILE A 53 10.34 -4.98 4.52
C ILE A 53 10.60 -5.12 3.02
N VAL A 54 11.20 -4.10 2.42
CA VAL A 54 11.78 -4.15 1.07
C VAL A 54 13.27 -4.44 1.22
N GLN A 55 13.75 -5.49 0.55
CA GLN A 55 15.12 -6.00 0.62
C GLN A 55 15.99 -5.59 -0.56
#